data_AF-A0A968NBT9-F1
#
_entry.id   AF-A0A968NBT9-F1
#
_cell.length_a   1.000
_cell.length_b   1.000
_cell.length_c   1.000
_cell.angle_alpha   90.00
_cell.angle_beta   90.00
_cell.angle_gamma   90.00
#
_symmetry.space_group_name_H-M   'P 1'
#
loop_
_entity.id
_entity.type
_entity.pdbx_description
1 polymer ?
#
loop_
_entity_poly.entity_id
_entity_poly.type
_entity_poly.pdbx_seq_one_letter_code
_entity_poly.pdbx_strand_id
1 'polypeptide(L)'
;MPELPFAVRLPRIVASPTERTTAATDVLLAVQSFAYAADLLRRARTPQVDQGKATLWAIAFANAGSGAMLGAIAHGLDMSPRTNQRIWQPLRLSLSLAVAFFVAGTLYDTVSAAAARRGLPFMLGGAVVFWRAVPVAQDSFWPFTLYQGAGMLVALGGYGRQALRTQDATALWMLAGVILSGVAGAVQATPDLHVTAIWEFDQNGLYHLIQSAGLVAIQRGVTCSLAG
;
A
#
# COMPACT_ATOMS: atom_id res chain seq x y z
N MET A 1 7.41 -31.89 -37.82
CA MET A 1 6.14 -31.84 -37.07
C MET A 1 5.85 -30.38 -36.78
N PRO A 2 4.66 -29.85 -37.13
CA PRO A 2 4.32 -28.45 -36.85
C PRO A 2 4.08 -28.28 -35.35
N GLU A 3 4.72 -27.28 -34.74
CA GLU A 3 4.44 -26.88 -33.35
C GLU A 3 2.98 -26.42 -33.26
N LEU A 4 2.21 -27.02 -32.36
CA LEU A 4 0.83 -26.62 -32.11
C LEU A 4 0.82 -25.19 -31.55
N PRO A 5 0.16 -24.21 -32.22
CA PRO A 5 0.29 -22.80 -31.90
C PRO A 5 -0.38 -22.34 -30.58
N PHE A 6 -0.94 -23.27 -29.78
CA PHE A 6 -1.68 -22.92 -28.55
C PHE A 6 -1.52 -23.96 -27.44
N ALA A 7 -0.30 -24.46 -27.20
CA ALA A 7 -0.04 -25.13 -25.93
C ALA A 7 -0.14 -24.09 -24.80
N VAL A 8 -1.27 -24.10 -24.07
CA VAL A 8 -1.43 -23.32 -22.84
C VAL A 8 -0.34 -23.78 -21.87
N ARG A 9 0.75 -23.02 -21.77
CA ARG A 9 1.75 -23.26 -20.73
C ARG A 9 1.09 -22.95 -19.40
N LEU A 10 0.97 -23.98 -18.56
CA LEU A 10 0.54 -23.80 -17.17
C LEU A 10 1.43 -22.76 -16.49
N PRO A 11 0.88 -21.89 -15.60
CA PRO A 11 1.68 -20.93 -14.85
C PRO A 11 2.79 -21.65 -14.10
N ARG A 12 4.03 -21.18 -14.24
CA ARG A 12 5.19 -21.68 -13.49
C ARG A 12 5.54 -20.68 -12.41
N ILE A 13 6.04 -21.16 -11.28
CA ILE A 13 6.59 -20.29 -10.25
C ILE A 13 7.90 -19.70 -10.77
N VAL A 14 8.16 -18.42 -10.47
CA VAL A 14 9.41 -17.74 -10.82
C VAL A 14 10.62 -18.47 -10.25
N ALA A 15 11.71 -18.56 -11.02
CA ALA A 15 12.93 -19.26 -10.58
C ALA A 15 13.76 -18.45 -9.57
N SER A 16 13.72 -17.11 -9.69
CA SER A 16 14.51 -16.20 -8.84
C SER A 16 14.16 -16.38 -7.36
N PRO A 17 15.16 -16.61 -6.47
CA PRO A 17 14.93 -16.67 -5.02
C PRO A 17 14.31 -15.39 -4.45
N THR A 18 14.85 -14.23 -4.82
CA THR A 18 14.37 -12.93 -4.31
C THR A 18 12.93 -12.66 -4.75
N GLU A 19 12.60 -12.88 -6.03
CA GLU A 19 11.23 -12.73 -6.54
C GLU A 19 10.22 -13.64 -5.81
N ARG A 20 10.63 -14.85 -5.42
CA ARG A 20 9.80 -15.74 -4.60
C ARG A 20 9.56 -15.18 -3.19
N THR A 21 10.59 -14.61 -2.56
CA THR A 21 10.41 -13.97 -1.26
C THR A 21 9.56 -12.70 -1.35
N THR A 22 9.73 -11.90 -2.40
CA THR A 22 8.91 -10.71 -2.70
C THR A 22 7.46 -11.09 -2.89
N ALA A 23 7.17 -12.14 -3.66
CA ALA A 23 5.81 -12.64 -3.83
C ALA A 23 5.21 -13.17 -2.52
N ALA A 24 6.01 -13.85 -1.68
CA ALA A 24 5.55 -14.34 -0.38
C ALA A 24 5.24 -13.20 0.60
N THR A 25 6.06 -12.16 0.63
CA THR A 25 5.83 -10.98 1.48
C THR A 25 4.68 -10.12 0.95
N ASP A 26 4.43 -10.10 -0.36
CA ASP A 26 3.23 -9.54 -0.96
C ASP A 26 1.97 -10.27 -0.50
N VAL A 27 1.97 -11.61 -0.46
CA VAL A 27 0.84 -12.38 0.08
C VAL A 27 0.58 -12.02 1.55
N LEU A 28 1.64 -11.90 2.36
CA LEU A 28 1.54 -11.46 3.75
C LEU A 28 0.86 -10.08 3.85
N LEU A 29 1.35 -9.10 3.08
CA LEU A 29 0.77 -7.75 3.04
C LEU A 29 -0.68 -7.75 2.57
N ALA A 30 -1.01 -8.56 1.56
CA ALA A 30 -2.36 -8.68 1.04
C ALA A 30 -3.32 -9.19 2.10
N VAL A 31 -2.99 -10.32 2.74
CA VAL A 31 -3.78 -10.92 3.83
C VAL A 31 -3.96 -9.94 4.98
N GLN A 32 -2.86 -9.31 5.42
CA GLN A 32 -2.87 -8.33 6.50
C GLN A 32 -3.79 -7.15 6.18
N SER A 33 -3.65 -6.56 4.99
CA SER A 33 -4.41 -5.38 4.59
C SER A 33 -5.90 -5.70 4.43
N PHE A 34 -6.24 -6.85 3.83
CA PHE A 34 -7.64 -7.26 3.74
C PHE A 34 -8.26 -7.56 5.11
N ALA A 35 -7.50 -8.16 6.03
CA ALA A 35 -7.96 -8.38 7.40
C ALA A 35 -8.26 -7.05 8.11
N TYR A 36 -7.41 -6.03 7.94
CA TYR A 36 -7.60 -4.70 8.50
C TYR A 36 -8.81 -3.98 7.88
N ALA A 37 -8.97 -4.05 6.56
CA ALA A 37 -10.16 -3.53 5.89
C ALA A 37 -11.44 -4.18 6.43
N ALA A 38 -11.45 -5.52 6.56
CA ALA A 38 -12.59 -6.26 7.09
C ALA A 38 -12.91 -5.90 8.55
N ASP A 39 -11.88 -5.75 9.40
CA ASP A 39 -12.06 -5.32 10.80
C ASP A 39 -12.69 -3.93 10.89
N LEU A 40 -12.21 -2.97 10.09
CA LEU A 40 -12.74 -1.61 10.08
C LEU A 40 -14.18 -1.55 9.54
N LEU A 41 -14.50 -2.29 8.47
CA LEU A 41 -15.87 -2.39 7.96
C LEU A 41 -16.82 -3.03 8.96
N ARG A 42 -16.34 -4.01 9.74
CA ARG A 42 -17.12 -4.61 10.82
C ARG A 42 -17.39 -3.59 11.93
N ARG A 43 -16.38 -2.83 12.35
CA ARG A 43 -16.51 -1.76 13.36
C ARG A 43 -17.46 -0.65 12.91
N ALA A 44 -17.42 -0.26 11.64
CA ALA A 44 -18.29 0.75 11.05
C ALA A 44 -19.79 0.44 11.16
N ARG A 45 -20.17 -0.82 11.42
CA ARG A 45 -21.58 -1.20 11.67
C ARG A 45 -22.08 -0.83 13.07
N THR A 46 -21.18 -0.40 13.97
CA THR A 46 -21.51 -0.02 15.35
C THR A 46 -21.98 1.44 15.36
N PRO A 47 -23.16 1.78 15.92
CA PRO A 47 -23.72 3.13 15.86
C PRO A 47 -22.82 4.24 16.42
N GLN A 48 -21.95 3.91 17.38
CA GLN A 48 -21.05 4.84 18.05
C GLN A 48 -19.76 5.12 17.26
N VAL A 49 -19.49 4.36 16.19
CA VAL A 49 -18.27 4.50 15.39
C VAL A 49 -18.51 5.48 14.24
N ASP A 50 -17.55 6.39 14.01
CA ASP A 50 -17.56 7.22 12.81
C ASP A 50 -17.40 6.35 11.55
N GLN A 51 -18.53 6.11 10.88
CA GLN A 51 -18.61 5.26 9.70
C GLN A 51 -17.83 5.81 8.51
N GLY A 52 -17.80 7.15 8.36
CA GLY A 52 -17.12 7.80 7.24
C GLY A 52 -15.61 7.59 7.34
N LYS A 53 -15.08 7.82 8.54
CA LYS A 53 -13.67 7.57 8.85
C LYS A 53 -13.27 6.11 8.69
N ALA A 54 -14.05 5.20 9.29
CA ALA A 54 -13.77 3.76 9.19
C ALA A 54 -13.80 3.27 7.74
N THR A 55 -14.73 3.79 6.92
CA THR A 55 -14.84 3.46 5.50
C THR A 55 -13.64 3.96 4.69
N LEU A 56 -13.18 5.20 4.91
CA LEU A 56 -11.99 5.72 4.21
C LEU A 56 -10.76 4.86 4.45
N TRP A 57 -10.49 4.53 5.72
CA TRP A 57 -9.37 3.68 6.10
C TRP A 57 -9.53 2.24 5.57
N ALA A 58 -10.73 1.67 5.62
CA ALA A 58 -10.99 0.35 5.05
C ALA A 58 -10.73 0.31 3.54
N ILE A 59 -11.14 1.35 2.81
CA ILE A 59 -10.88 1.44 1.36
C ILE A 59 -9.37 1.59 1.09
N ALA A 60 -8.65 2.36 1.90
CA ALA A 60 -7.18 2.46 1.78
C ALA A 60 -6.52 1.09 1.94
N PHE A 61 -6.86 0.34 2.99
CA PHE A 61 -6.34 -1.00 3.22
C PHE A 61 -6.77 -2.00 2.14
N ALA A 62 -8.02 -1.97 1.68
CA ALA A 62 -8.48 -2.86 0.62
C ALA A 62 -7.74 -2.64 -0.70
N ASN A 63 -7.43 -1.38 -1.03
CA ASN A 63 -6.62 -1.03 -2.18
C ASN A 63 -5.16 -1.46 -2.01
N ALA A 64 -4.56 -1.26 -0.83
CA ALA A 64 -3.21 -1.75 -0.53
C ALA A 64 -3.15 -3.29 -0.67
N GLY A 65 -4.14 -4.00 -0.12
CA GLY A 65 -4.22 -5.46 -0.22
C GLY A 65 -4.42 -5.95 -1.66
N SER A 66 -5.19 -5.22 -2.47
CA SER A 66 -5.37 -5.53 -3.89
C SER A 66 -4.09 -5.32 -4.68
N GLY A 67 -3.35 -4.24 -4.39
CA GLY A 67 -2.03 -3.98 -4.97
C GLY A 67 -1.04 -5.11 -4.63
N ALA A 68 -0.93 -5.47 -3.35
CA ALA A 68 -0.03 -6.53 -2.90
C ALA A 68 -0.43 -7.92 -3.45
N MET A 69 -1.73 -8.25 -3.53
CA MET A 69 -2.18 -9.50 -4.15
C MET A 69 -1.79 -9.59 -5.63
N LEU A 70 -1.94 -8.49 -6.38
CA LEU A 70 -1.50 -8.42 -7.76
C LEU A 70 0.03 -8.44 -7.86
N GLY A 71 0.74 -7.88 -6.88
CA GLY A 71 2.19 -7.96 -6.72
C GLY A 71 2.67 -9.40 -6.56
N ALA A 72 2.04 -10.16 -5.67
CA ALA A 72 2.32 -11.59 -5.49
C ALA A 72 2.18 -12.37 -6.79
N ILE A 73 1.18 -12.05 -7.61
CA ILE A 73 0.98 -12.67 -8.93
C ILE A 73 2.09 -12.24 -9.89
N ALA A 74 2.39 -10.93 -9.96
CA ALA A 74 3.37 -10.37 -10.88
C ALA A 74 4.81 -10.85 -10.60
N HIS A 75 5.18 -10.94 -9.33
CA HIS A 75 6.49 -11.41 -8.88
C HIS A 75 6.57 -12.94 -8.82
N GLY A 76 5.49 -13.61 -8.41
CA GLY A 76 5.52 -15.05 -8.11
C GLY A 76 5.39 -15.98 -9.32
N LEU A 77 4.82 -15.50 -10.44
CA LEU A 77 4.52 -16.32 -11.61
C LEU A 77 5.35 -15.90 -12.82
N ASP A 78 5.98 -16.88 -13.46
CA ASP A 78 6.61 -16.72 -14.78
C ASP A 78 5.53 -16.55 -15.85
N MET A 79 5.53 -15.40 -16.52
CA MET A 79 4.51 -15.02 -17.49
C MET A 79 5.07 -14.15 -18.62
N SER A 80 4.35 -14.10 -19.75
CA SER A 80 4.77 -13.26 -20.87
C SER A 80 4.83 -11.77 -20.46
N PRO A 81 5.76 -10.96 -21.02
CA PRO A 81 5.85 -9.53 -20.70
C PRO A 81 4.51 -8.78 -20.89
N ARG A 82 3.73 -9.18 -21.91
CA ARG A 82 2.40 -8.60 -22.16
C ARG A 82 1.39 -8.94 -21.07
N THR A 83 1.40 -10.17 -20.55
CA THR A 83 0.54 -10.57 -19.43
C THR A 83 0.96 -9.84 -18.16
N ASN A 84 2.26 -9.79 -17.88
CA ASN A 84 2.80 -9.07 -16.73
C ASN A 84 2.36 -7.61 -16.76
N GLN A 85 2.59 -6.93 -17.89
CA GLN A 85 2.20 -5.52 -18.07
C GLN A 85 0.70 -5.29 -17.83
N ARG A 86 -0.17 -6.23 -18.19
CA ARG A 86 -1.62 -6.15 -17.93
C ARG A 86 -1.97 -6.30 -16.46
N ILE A 87 -1.21 -7.07 -15.67
CA ILE A 87 -1.36 -7.18 -14.21
C ILE A 87 -0.86 -5.90 -13.53
N TRP A 88 0.24 -5.33 -14.01
CA TRP A 88 0.79 -4.08 -13.48
C TRP A 88 -0.14 -2.86 -13.65
N GLN A 89 -1.11 -2.90 -14.58
CA GLN A 89 -2.09 -1.81 -14.74
C GLN A 89 -3.04 -1.68 -13.54
N PRO A 90 -3.86 -2.69 -13.18
CA PRO A 90 -4.70 -2.63 -11.99
C PRO A 90 -3.87 -2.54 -10.70
N LEU A 91 -2.68 -3.16 -10.63
CA LEU A 91 -1.79 -3.04 -9.48
C LEU A 91 -1.48 -1.57 -9.16
N ARG A 92 -0.99 -0.83 -10.16
CA ARG A 92 -0.63 0.60 -10.00
C ARG A 92 -1.83 1.46 -9.65
N LEU A 93 -2.99 1.15 -10.23
CA LEU A 93 -4.23 1.84 -9.88
C LEU A 93 -4.59 1.60 -8.41
N SER A 94 -4.56 0.35 -7.95
CA SER A 94 -4.81 0.01 -6.55
C SER A 94 -3.85 0.71 -5.60
N LEU A 95 -2.54 0.71 -5.88
CA LEU A 95 -1.58 1.42 -5.04
C LEU A 95 -1.83 2.93 -5.01
N SER A 96 -2.14 3.54 -6.15
CA SER A 96 -2.43 4.98 -6.24
C SER A 96 -3.71 5.35 -5.48
N LEU A 97 -4.75 4.51 -5.57
CA LEU A 97 -5.97 4.67 -4.79
C LEU A 97 -5.71 4.49 -3.29
N ALA A 98 -4.86 3.54 -2.89
CA ALA A 98 -4.48 3.36 -1.49
C ALA A 98 -3.88 4.66 -0.92
N VAL A 99 -2.97 5.31 -1.63
CA VAL A 99 -2.40 6.62 -1.24
C VAL A 99 -3.49 7.70 -1.17
N ALA A 100 -4.38 7.77 -2.17
CA ALA A 100 -5.45 8.78 -2.17
C ALA A 100 -6.36 8.67 -0.94
N PHE A 101 -6.80 7.45 -0.61
CA PHE A 101 -7.66 7.21 0.56
C PHE A 101 -6.88 7.34 1.88
N PHE A 102 -5.60 6.99 1.91
CA PHE A 102 -4.72 7.22 3.06
C PHE A 102 -4.60 8.71 3.39
N VAL A 103 -4.38 9.56 2.39
CA VAL A 103 -4.34 11.02 2.56
C VAL A 103 -5.71 11.55 2.98
N ALA A 104 -6.80 11.06 2.39
CA ALA A 104 -8.15 11.46 2.80
C ALA A 104 -8.44 11.08 4.27
N GLY A 105 -8.07 9.88 4.71
CA GLY A 105 -8.17 9.44 6.11
C GLY A 105 -7.33 10.30 7.05
N THR A 106 -6.10 10.62 6.64
CA THR A 106 -5.22 11.55 7.36
C THR A 106 -5.85 12.93 7.55
N LEU A 107 -6.41 13.51 6.49
CA LEU A 107 -7.09 14.81 6.57
C LEU A 107 -8.35 14.74 7.44
N TYR A 108 -9.04 13.61 7.42
CA TYR A 108 -10.20 13.37 8.28
C TYR A 108 -9.78 13.46 9.76
N ASP A 109 -8.69 12.79 10.10
CA ASP A 109 -8.21 12.65 11.48
C ASP A 109 -7.53 13.91 12.02
N THR A 110 -6.77 14.60 11.17
CA THR A 110 -5.88 15.69 11.62
C THR A 110 -6.41 17.09 11.32
N VAL A 111 -7.48 17.19 10.51
CA VAL A 111 -8.09 18.46 10.10
C VAL A 111 -9.60 18.45 10.31
N SER A 112 -10.35 17.71 9.48
CA SER A 112 -11.81 17.51 9.61
C SER A 112 -12.36 16.61 8.51
N ALA A 113 -13.56 16.05 8.75
CA ALA A 113 -14.34 15.35 7.73
C ALA A 113 -14.61 16.21 6.47
N ALA A 114 -14.79 17.51 6.62
CA ALA A 114 -15.01 18.41 5.49
C ALA A 114 -13.74 18.58 4.63
N ALA A 115 -12.57 18.66 5.26
CA ALA A 115 -11.29 18.70 4.56
C ALA A 115 -11.04 17.41 3.76
N ALA A 116 -11.30 16.25 4.37
CA ALA A 116 -11.21 14.95 3.68
C ALA A 116 -12.13 14.88 2.46
N ARG A 117 -13.41 15.27 2.60
CA ARG A 117 -14.38 15.27 1.49
C ARG A 117 -13.99 16.21 0.35
N ARG A 118 -13.47 17.40 0.67
CA ARG A 118 -13.02 18.36 -0.34
C ARG A 118 -11.71 17.93 -1.01
N GLY A 119 -10.81 17.29 -0.26
CA GLY A 119 -9.52 16.82 -0.77
C GLY A 119 -9.64 15.56 -1.64
N LEU A 120 -10.57 14.66 -1.33
CA LEU A 120 -10.67 13.36 -1.97
C LEU A 120 -10.78 13.42 -3.51
N PRO A 121 -11.60 14.28 -4.15
CA PRO A 121 -11.62 14.40 -5.60
C PRO A 121 -10.26 14.74 -6.22
N PHE A 122 -9.48 15.62 -5.59
CA PHE A 122 -8.13 15.98 -6.05
C PHE A 122 -7.15 14.81 -5.86
N MET A 123 -7.26 14.08 -4.75
CA MET A 123 -6.44 12.90 -4.51
C MET A 123 -6.73 11.77 -5.51
N LEU A 124 -8.02 11.55 -5.83
CA LEU A 124 -8.45 10.59 -6.85
C LEU A 124 -8.01 11.03 -8.25
N GLY A 125 -8.14 12.33 -8.58
CA GLY A 125 -7.61 12.89 -9.81
C GLY A 125 -6.10 12.68 -9.94
N GLY A 126 -5.35 12.94 -8.87
CA GLY A 126 -3.92 12.62 -8.76
C GLY A 126 -3.64 11.14 -9.00
N ALA A 127 -4.35 10.23 -8.32
CA ALA A 127 -4.20 8.79 -8.50
C ALA A 127 -4.40 8.34 -9.96
N VAL A 128 -5.39 8.92 -10.66
CA VAL A 128 -5.62 8.65 -12.09
C VAL A 128 -4.48 9.18 -12.96
N VAL A 129 -4.02 10.41 -12.69
CA VAL A 129 -2.88 11.01 -13.41
C VAL A 129 -1.63 10.13 -13.25
N PHE A 130 -1.31 9.71 -12.03
CA PHE A 130 -0.16 8.83 -11.77
C PHE A 130 -0.31 7.47 -12.44
N TRP A 131 -1.46 6.81 -12.29
CA TRP A 131 -1.73 5.54 -12.96
C TRP A 131 -1.50 5.64 -14.49
N ARG A 132 -1.86 6.76 -15.11
CA ARG A 132 -1.68 7.01 -16.55
C ARG A 132 -0.28 7.47 -16.95
N ALA A 133 0.49 8.09 -16.05
CA ALA A 133 1.82 8.63 -16.35
C ALA A 133 2.92 7.54 -16.32
N VAL A 134 2.80 6.52 -15.46
CA VAL A 134 3.84 5.49 -15.28
C VAL A 134 4.14 4.64 -16.54
N PRO A 135 3.19 4.32 -17.45
CA PRO A 135 3.50 3.60 -18.69
C PRO A 135 4.51 4.30 -19.62
N VAL A 136 4.75 5.61 -19.47
CA VAL A 136 5.70 6.39 -20.28
C VAL A 136 7.14 6.24 -19.79
N ALA A 137 7.33 5.85 -18.52
CA ALA A 137 8.63 5.65 -17.90
C ALA A 137 8.87 4.16 -17.64
N GLN A 138 8.79 3.33 -18.70
CA GLN A 138 9.07 1.90 -18.64
C GLN A 138 10.37 1.71 -17.84
N ASP A 139 10.29 0.96 -16.74
CA ASP A 139 11.37 0.66 -15.77
C ASP A 139 11.54 1.64 -14.58
N SER A 140 10.75 2.72 -14.48
CA SER A 140 10.85 3.69 -13.39
C SER A 140 9.64 3.69 -12.46
N PHE A 141 9.85 3.22 -11.23
CA PHE A 141 8.87 3.31 -10.14
C PHE A 141 8.79 4.71 -9.50
N TRP A 142 9.71 5.62 -9.88
CA TRP A 142 9.84 6.96 -9.30
C TRP A 142 8.58 7.83 -9.29
N PRO A 143 7.72 7.86 -10.34
CA PRO A 143 6.51 8.67 -10.28
C PRO A 143 5.57 8.23 -9.15
N PHE A 144 5.49 6.93 -8.89
CA PHE A 144 4.71 6.42 -7.76
C PHE A 144 5.39 6.76 -6.43
N THR A 145 6.72 6.59 -6.31
CA THR A 145 7.49 6.96 -5.11
C THR A 145 7.27 8.43 -4.75
N LEU A 146 7.26 9.34 -5.73
CA LEU A 146 6.98 10.77 -5.49
C LEU A 146 5.55 11.00 -5.00
N TYR A 147 4.56 10.33 -5.60
CA TYR A 147 3.16 10.47 -5.18
C TYR A 147 2.94 9.95 -3.76
N GLN A 148 3.45 8.76 -3.47
CA GLN A 148 3.44 8.18 -2.13
C GLN A 148 4.14 9.11 -1.15
N GLY A 149 5.37 9.56 -1.47
CA GLY A 149 6.15 10.47 -0.63
C GLY A 149 5.40 11.76 -0.31
N ALA A 150 4.72 12.37 -1.29
CA ALA A 150 3.88 13.55 -1.05
C ALA A 150 2.73 13.25 -0.06
N GLY A 151 2.03 12.12 -0.24
CA GLY A 151 0.99 11.71 0.70
C GLY A 151 1.51 11.42 2.11
N MET A 152 2.71 10.85 2.19
CA MET A 152 3.40 10.58 3.45
C MET A 152 3.82 11.86 4.19
N LEU A 153 4.27 12.89 3.47
CA LEU A 153 4.58 14.19 4.07
C LEU A 153 3.33 14.85 4.69
N VAL A 154 2.17 14.72 4.04
CA VAL A 154 0.90 15.19 4.61
C VAL A 154 0.59 14.47 5.92
N ALA A 155 0.74 13.13 5.95
CA ALA A 155 0.51 12.34 7.16
C ALA A 155 1.53 12.61 8.26
N LEU A 156 2.80 12.77 7.91
CA LEU A 156 3.86 13.10 8.86
C LEU A 156 3.62 14.47 9.50
N GLY A 157 3.24 15.47 8.71
CA GLY A 157 2.89 16.80 9.21
C GLY A 157 1.64 16.79 10.10
N GLY A 158 0.58 16.08 9.67
CA GLY A 158 -0.67 15.96 10.41
C GLY A 158 -0.49 15.26 11.75
N TYR A 159 -0.01 14.02 11.73
CA TYR A 159 0.16 13.20 12.94
C TYR A 159 1.35 13.64 13.77
N GLY A 160 2.42 14.18 13.19
CA GLY A 160 3.54 14.76 13.94
C GLY A 160 3.08 15.96 14.77
N ARG A 161 2.32 16.88 14.17
CA ARG A 161 1.72 18.00 14.90
C ARG A 161 0.77 17.54 16.00
N GLN A 162 -0.05 16.52 15.74
CA GLN A 162 -0.97 15.97 16.74
C GLN A 162 -0.21 15.31 17.89
N ALA A 163 0.78 14.46 17.59
CA ALA A 163 1.60 13.78 18.59
C ALA A 163 2.33 14.77 19.50
N LEU A 164 2.84 15.87 18.94
CA LEU A 164 3.47 16.95 19.73
C LEU A 164 2.49 17.70 20.65
N ARG A 165 1.19 17.71 20.34
CA ARG A 165 0.17 18.45 21.10
C ARG A 165 -0.58 17.61 22.12
N THR A 166 -0.99 16.41 21.73
CA THR A 166 -1.90 15.57 22.54
C THR A 166 -1.19 14.39 23.19
N GLN A 167 -0.08 13.91 22.58
CA GLN A 167 0.58 12.65 22.95
C GLN A 167 -0.39 11.46 23.10
N ASP A 168 -1.53 11.51 22.42
CA ASP A 168 -2.52 10.44 22.49
C ASP A 168 -2.06 9.20 21.71
N ALA A 169 -2.60 8.04 22.09
CA ALA A 169 -2.20 6.76 21.49
C ALA A 169 -2.45 6.72 19.98
N THR A 170 -3.53 7.35 19.50
CA THR A 170 -3.85 7.45 18.07
C THR A 170 -2.71 8.12 17.32
N ALA A 171 -2.32 9.31 17.75
CA ALA A 171 -1.31 10.11 17.09
C ALA A 171 0.06 9.42 17.09
N LEU A 172 0.45 8.79 18.20
CA LEU A 172 1.72 8.08 18.32
C LEU A 172 1.77 6.83 17.42
N TRP A 173 0.71 6.02 17.41
CA TRP A 173 0.64 4.84 16.54
C TRP A 173 0.61 5.21 15.07
N MET A 174 -0.16 6.23 14.69
CA MET A 174 -0.20 6.73 13.31
C MET A 174 1.15 7.29 12.88
N LEU A 175 1.80 8.10 13.72
CA LEU A 175 3.13 8.64 13.44
C LEU A 175 4.18 7.55 13.28
N ALA A 176 4.20 6.55 14.17
CA ALA A 176 5.12 5.42 14.06
C ALA A 176 4.89 4.64 12.76
N GLY A 177 3.63 4.40 12.38
CA GLY A 177 3.29 3.73 11.15
C GLY A 177 3.68 4.50 9.88
N VAL A 178 3.51 5.83 9.89
CA VAL A 178 3.97 6.72 8.80
C VAL A 178 5.49 6.68 8.68
N ILE A 179 6.22 6.77 9.79
CA ILE A 179 7.69 6.71 9.81
C ILE A 179 8.17 5.36 9.26
N LEU A 180 7.62 4.25 9.74
CA LEU A 180 7.97 2.90 9.26
C LEU A 180 7.67 2.74 7.77
N SER A 181 6.53 3.23 7.29
CA SER A 181 6.20 3.19 5.86
C SER A 181 7.19 4.03 5.04
N GLY A 182 7.76 5.10 5.62
CA GLY A 182 8.72 5.98 4.95
C GLY A 182 10.09 5.35 4.87
N VAL A 183 10.51 4.70 5.96
CA VAL A 183 11.70 3.84 5.98
C VAL A 183 11.55 2.72 4.95
N ALA A 184 10.38 2.08 4.88
CA ALA A 184 10.10 1.08 3.85
C ALA A 184 10.30 1.67 2.45
N GLY A 185 9.66 2.81 2.14
CA GLY A 185 9.82 3.47 0.84
C GLY A 185 11.28 3.82 0.50
N ALA A 186 12.07 4.26 1.49
CA ALA A 186 13.50 4.51 1.32
C ALA A 186 14.30 3.23 1.02
N VAL A 187 13.98 2.13 1.70
CA VAL A 187 14.54 0.79 1.42
C VAL A 187 14.21 0.37 -0.01
N GLN A 188 12.96 0.51 -0.45
CA GLN A 188 12.54 0.18 -1.81
C GLN A 188 13.27 1.00 -2.88
N ALA A 189 13.58 2.27 -2.57
CA ALA A 189 14.28 3.18 -3.47
C ALA A 189 15.81 2.96 -3.53
N THR A 190 16.34 1.98 -2.77
CA THR A 190 17.76 1.64 -2.78
C THR A 190 17.98 0.45 -3.71
N PRO A 191 18.41 0.66 -4.98
CA PRO A 191 18.71 -0.43 -5.88
C PRO A 191 19.85 -1.30 -5.33
N ASP A 192 19.86 -2.57 -5.71
CA ASP A 192 20.89 -3.56 -5.34
C ASP A 192 21.00 -3.86 -3.83
N LEU A 193 20.02 -3.45 -3.02
CA LEU A 193 19.97 -3.84 -1.62
C LEU A 193 19.52 -5.29 -1.49
N HIS A 194 20.41 -6.15 -1.00
CA HIS A 194 20.13 -7.55 -0.72
C HIS A 194 20.51 -7.90 0.72
N VAL A 195 19.64 -8.66 1.39
CA VAL A 195 19.89 -9.17 2.74
C VAL A 195 19.55 -10.65 2.77
N THR A 196 20.51 -11.47 3.22
CA THR A 196 20.29 -12.90 3.44
C THR A 196 20.16 -13.17 4.93
N ALA A 197 19.04 -13.75 5.34
CA ALA A 197 18.85 -14.33 6.67
C ALA A 197 18.68 -15.86 6.51
N ILE A 198 17.45 -16.37 6.64
CA ILE A 198 17.10 -17.75 6.25
C ILE A 198 16.82 -17.83 4.73
N TRP A 199 16.23 -16.76 4.19
CA TRP A 199 15.99 -16.57 2.75
C TRP A 199 16.69 -15.29 2.27
N GLU A 200 16.87 -15.19 0.96
CA GLU A 200 17.44 -14.02 0.30
C GLU A 200 16.32 -13.03 -0.03
N PHE A 201 16.43 -11.81 0.49
CA PHE A 201 15.51 -10.71 0.23
C PHE A 201 16.21 -9.63 -0.57
N ASP A 202 15.51 -9.09 -1.56
CA ASP A 202 15.89 -7.83 -2.22
C ASP A 202 15.19 -6.64 -1.55
N GLN A 203 15.36 -5.45 -2.13
CA GLN A 203 14.74 -4.22 -1.65
C GLN A 203 13.21 -4.29 -1.58
N ASN A 204 12.54 -5.05 -2.46
CA ASN A 204 11.08 -5.20 -2.45
C ASN A 204 10.64 -6.14 -1.33
N GLY A 205 11.33 -7.26 -1.16
CA GLY A 205 11.10 -8.18 -0.04
C GLY A 205 11.24 -7.47 1.31
N LEU A 206 12.29 -6.67 1.48
CA LEU A 206 12.53 -5.88 2.70
C LEU A 206 11.50 -4.76 2.87
N TYR A 207 11.16 -4.05 1.79
CA TYR A 207 10.09 -3.06 1.77
C TYR A 207 8.81 -3.65 2.35
N HIS A 208 8.37 -4.82 1.88
CA HIS A 208 7.13 -5.44 2.33
C HIS A 208 7.14 -5.80 3.82
N LEU A 209 8.27 -6.29 4.35
CA LEU A 209 8.40 -6.62 5.77
C LEU A 209 8.31 -5.38 6.66
N ILE A 210 9.02 -4.31 6.30
CA ILE A 210 8.96 -3.05 7.07
C ILE A 210 7.59 -2.39 6.93
N GLN A 211 7.03 -2.39 5.72
CA GLN A 211 5.69 -1.89 5.47
C GLN A 211 4.64 -2.67 6.26
N SER A 212 4.79 -3.98 6.43
CA SER A 212 3.90 -4.81 7.24
C SER A 212 3.88 -4.36 8.70
N ALA A 213 5.05 -4.07 9.29
CA ALA A 213 5.13 -3.48 10.62
C ALA A 213 4.50 -2.08 10.68
N GLY A 214 4.70 -1.26 9.64
CA GLY A 214 4.05 0.03 9.48
C GLY A 214 2.52 -0.06 9.46
N LEU A 215 1.96 -1.04 8.73
CA LEU A 215 0.51 -1.27 8.68
C LEU A 215 -0.06 -1.73 10.02
N VAL A 216 0.69 -2.50 10.83
CA VAL A 216 0.27 -2.82 12.21
C VAL A 216 0.08 -1.53 13.01
N ALA A 217 1.06 -0.64 12.97
CA ALA A 217 1.01 0.62 13.70
C ALA A 217 -0.13 1.52 13.20
N ILE A 218 -0.31 1.65 11.87
CA ILE A 218 -1.43 2.40 11.29
C ILE A 218 -2.77 1.80 11.75
N GLN A 219 -2.97 0.48 11.65
CA GLN A 219 -4.22 -0.15 12.05
C GLN A 219 -4.54 0.08 13.53
N ARG A 220 -3.52 0.02 14.41
CA ARG A 220 -3.68 0.32 15.83
C ARG A 220 -4.10 1.78 16.04
N GLY A 221 -3.43 2.72 15.36
CA GLY A 221 -3.77 4.13 15.40
C GLY A 221 -5.21 4.40 14.96
N VAL A 222 -5.61 3.86 13.80
CA VAL A 222 -6.99 3.95 13.31
C VAL A 222 -7.98 3.36 14.32
N THR A 223 -7.69 2.18 14.87
CA THR A 223 -8.59 1.53 15.84
C THR A 223 -8.75 2.35 17.12
N CYS A 224 -7.66 2.90 17.68
CA CYS A 224 -7.71 3.79 18.84
C CYS A 224 -8.57 5.02 18.55
N SER A 225 -8.46 5.55 17.33
CA SER A 225 -9.15 6.76 16.90
C SER A 225 -10.64 6.59 16.59
N LEU A 226 -11.13 5.35 16.59
CA LEU A 226 -12.55 4.99 16.46
C LEU A 226 -13.17 4.60 17.82
N ALA A 227 -12.36 4.47 18.87
CA ALA A 227 -12.79 4.04 20.20
C ALA A 227 -13.09 5.20 21.17
N GLY A 228 -12.75 6.43 20.78
CA GLY A 228 -13.09 7.67 21.49
C GLY A 228 -14.00 8.54 20.63
#